data_AF-A0A1G7Y8F9-F1
#
_entry.id   AF-A0A1G7Y8F9-F1
#
_cell.length_a   1.000
_cell.length_b   1.000
_cell.length_c   1.000
_cell.angle_alpha   90.00
_cell.angle_beta   90.00
_cell.angle_gamma   90.00
#
_symmetry.space_group_name_H-M   'P 1'
#
loop_
_entity.id
_entity.type
_entity.pdbx_description
1 polymer ?
#
loop_
_entity_poly.entity_id
_entity_poly.type
_entity_poly.pdbx_seq_one_letter_code
_entity_poly.pdbx_strand_id
1 'polypeptide(L)'
;MTSSPTPPPTLLVIAKEPRPGRVKTRLTPPFTPGQAAALAEAALTDTLEAVAAAPAARRVLVLDGRPGPWLPPGFEVVPQCAGGLDERLAAAFAQVTGPALLLGMDTPQVTPALLTVGFGDCEAYLGLAEDGGFWALGLAAPDPALLRGVPMSTDRTGAVQHERLLRAGLRVRMLPPLRDVDTAADARAVAEAAPGSRFAAAYNRLATGPERPGPVATGDGRSERAAAGARPVRGEAR
;
A
#
# COMPACT_ATOMS: atom_id res chain seq x y z
N MET A 1 35.14 -22.70 -11.65
CA MET A 1 34.20 -22.02 -12.56
C MET A 1 33.68 -20.79 -11.84
N THR A 2 34.25 -19.63 -12.11
CA THR A 2 33.72 -18.35 -11.61
C THR A 2 32.48 -18.04 -12.43
N SER A 3 31.30 -18.22 -11.83
CA SER A 3 30.04 -17.72 -12.38
C SER A 3 30.21 -16.24 -12.70
N SER A 4 29.96 -15.83 -13.94
CA SER A 4 29.83 -14.41 -14.28
C SER A 4 28.81 -13.77 -13.34
N PRO A 5 29.05 -12.53 -12.85
CA PRO A 5 28.09 -11.86 -11.99
C PRO A 5 26.76 -11.71 -12.73
N THR A 6 25.69 -12.25 -12.17
CA THR A 6 24.32 -12.06 -12.68
C THR A 6 24.03 -10.56 -12.73
N PRO A 7 23.56 -10.01 -13.87
CA PRO A 7 23.23 -8.60 -13.95
C PRO A 7 22.15 -8.23 -12.92
N PRO A 8 22.20 -7.03 -12.34
CA PRO A 8 21.17 -6.59 -11.40
C PRO A 8 19.80 -6.58 -12.09
N PRO A 9 18.70 -6.89 -11.36
CA PRO A 9 17.37 -6.92 -11.96
C PRO A 9 16.88 -5.52 -12.31
N THR A 10 15.83 -5.46 -13.14
CA THR A 10 14.96 -4.29 -13.20
C THR A 10 14.07 -4.25 -11.94
N LEU A 11 14.06 -3.13 -11.24
CA LEU A 11 13.15 -2.92 -10.10
C LEU A 11 11.90 -2.20 -10.60
N LEU A 12 10.75 -2.82 -10.39
CA LEU A 12 9.43 -2.31 -10.72
C LEU A 12 8.71 -1.94 -9.42
N VAL A 13 8.11 -0.76 -9.34
CA VAL A 13 7.19 -0.38 -8.26
C VAL A 13 5.83 -0.14 -8.86
N ILE A 14 4.80 -0.86 -8.43
CA ILE A 14 3.42 -0.57 -8.81
C ILE A 14 2.75 0.28 -7.73
N ALA A 15 2.27 1.46 -8.12
CA ALA A 15 1.74 2.42 -7.17
C ALA A 15 0.54 3.20 -7.71
N LYS A 16 -0.27 3.72 -6.80
CA LYS A 16 -1.30 4.74 -7.07
C LYS A 16 -0.82 6.07 -6.52
N GLU A 17 -1.14 7.16 -7.21
CA GLU A 17 -0.88 8.51 -6.72
C GLU A 17 -1.53 8.70 -5.32
N PRO A 18 -0.76 9.13 -4.31
CA PRO A 18 -1.27 9.37 -2.95
C PRO A 18 -2.28 10.53 -2.88
N ARG A 19 -3.54 10.28 -3.29
CA ARG A 19 -4.59 11.31 -3.31
C ARG A 19 -5.62 11.10 -2.20
N PRO A 20 -6.00 12.17 -1.48
CA PRO A 20 -7.07 12.10 -0.48
C PRO A 20 -8.35 11.46 -1.04
N GLY A 21 -8.88 10.47 -0.31
CA GLY A 21 -10.11 9.75 -0.69
C GLY A 21 -9.97 8.76 -1.84
N ARG A 22 -8.76 8.57 -2.39
CA ARG A 22 -8.48 7.58 -3.45
C ARG A 22 -7.57 6.43 -3.00
N VAL A 23 -6.71 6.68 -2.02
CA VAL A 23 -5.82 5.68 -1.41
C VAL A 23 -6.13 5.52 0.06
N LYS A 24 -5.81 4.34 0.60
CA LYS A 24 -5.87 4.04 2.04
C LYS A 24 -7.17 4.48 2.72
N THR A 25 -8.30 4.24 2.07
CA THR A 25 -9.63 4.54 2.62
C THR A 25 -9.90 3.79 3.92
N ARG A 26 -9.30 2.60 4.10
CA ARG A 26 -9.34 1.79 5.33
C ARG A 26 -8.57 2.40 6.51
N LEU A 27 -7.77 3.46 6.30
CA LEU A 27 -7.21 4.27 7.38
C LEU A 27 -8.19 5.32 7.91
N THR A 28 -9.36 5.48 7.28
CA THR A 28 -10.39 6.48 7.63
C THR A 28 -11.66 5.77 8.10
N PRO A 29 -12.06 5.88 9.39
CA PRO A 29 -11.33 6.40 10.54
C PRO A 29 -10.13 5.51 10.93
N PRO A 30 -9.16 5.99 11.71
CA PRO A 30 -9.19 7.18 12.55
C PRO A 30 -8.57 8.41 11.83
N PHE A 31 -7.81 8.24 10.76
CA PHE A 31 -7.25 9.36 10.02
C PHE A 31 -8.30 10.04 9.14
N THR A 32 -8.12 11.34 8.86
CA THR A 32 -8.88 12.01 7.78
C THR A 32 -8.40 11.52 6.41
N PRO A 33 -9.17 11.70 5.32
CA PRO A 33 -8.69 11.34 3.97
C PRO A 33 -7.38 12.02 3.59
N GLY A 34 -7.13 13.26 4.05
CA GLY A 34 -5.87 13.96 3.84
C GLY A 34 -4.71 13.34 4.62
N GLN A 35 -4.94 12.95 5.87
CA GLN A 35 -3.96 12.26 6.70
C GLN A 35 -3.62 10.87 6.15
N ALA A 36 -4.63 10.11 5.70
CA ALA A 36 -4.42 8.81 5.05
C ALA A 36 -3.58 8.93 3.78
N ALA A 37 -3.81 9.97 2.96
CA ALA A 37 -2.99 10.24 1.78
C ALA A 37 -1.55 10.63 2.16
N ALA A 38 -1.35 11.44 3.21
CA ALA A 38 -0.01 11.77 3.70
C ALA A 38 0.77 10.55 4.20
N LEU A 39 0.08 9.60 4.86
CA LEU A 39 0.67 8.32 5.25
C LEU A 39 1.03 7.46 4.04
N ALA A 40 0.16 7.38 3.04
CA ALA A 40 0.43 6.67 1.79
C ALA A 40 1.60 7.30 1.02
N GLU A 41 1.71 8.63 1.00
CA GLU A 41 2.83 9.35 0.38
C GLU A 41 4.14 9.04 1.10
N ALA A 42 4.15 9.10 2.43
CA ALA A 42 5.33 8.75 3.22
C ALA A 42 5.75 7.30 2.98
N ALA A 43 4.79 6.36 2.94
CA ALA A 43 5.06 4.95 2.68
C ALA A 43 5.69 4.72 1.30
N LEU A 44 5.06 5.27 0.26
CA LEU A 44 5.55 5.20 -1.11
C LEU A 44 6.95 5.82 -1.23
N THR A 45 7.18 6.95 -0.55
CA THR A 45 8.48 7.62 -0.58
C THR A 45 9.59 6.75 0.03
N ASP A 46 9.36 6.14 1.20
CA ASP A 46 10.33 5.24 1.81
C ASP A 46 10.63 4.03 0.90
N THR A 47 9.61 3.44 0.28
CA THR A 47 9.79 2.35 -0.70
C THR A 47 10.63 2.78 -1.91
N LEU A 48 10.35 3.95 -2.48
CA LEU A 48 11.09 4.47 -3.64
C LEU A 48 12.54 4.83 -3.30
N GLU A 49 12.80 5.34 -2.10
CA GLU A 49 14.17 5.61 -1.64
C GLU A 49 14.97 4.31 -1.43
N ALA A 50 14.33 3.26 -0.91
CA ALA A 50 14.95 1.93 -0.82
C ALA A 50 15.29 1.37 -2.22
N VAL A 51 14.40 1.51 -3.19
CA VAL A 51 14.62 1.11 -4.59
C VAL A 51 15.72 1.96 -5.25
N ALA A 52 15.77 3.27 -4.97
CA ALA A 52 16.82 4.15 -5.48
C ALA A 52 18.21 3.75 -4.98
N ALA A 53 18.31 3.34 -3.72
CA ALA A 53 19.57 2.92 -3.10
C ALA A 53 19.98 1.46 -3.40
N ALA A 54 19.07 0.63 -3.93
CA ALA A 54 19.37 -0.74 -4.31
C ALA A 54 20.08 -0.84 -5.68
N PRO A 55 20.96 -1.83 -5.90
CA PRO A 55 21.51 -2.11 -7.23
C PRO A 55 20.40 -2.51 -8.21
N ALA A 56 20.32 -1.83 -9.36
CA ALA A 56 19.30 -2.09 -10.36
C ALA A 56 19.82 -1.78 -11.77
N ALA A 57 19.40 -2.56 -12.76
CA ALA A 57 19.64 -2.23 -14.17
C ALA A 57 18.74 -1.08 -14.62
N ARG A 58 17.48 -1.10 -14.20
CA ARG A 58 16.45 -0.07 -14.44
C ARG A 58 15.58 0.06 -13.20
N ARG A 59 14.98 1.23 -13.02
CA ARG A 59 13.99 1.52 -11.98
C ARG A 59 12.75 2.08 -12.67
N VAL A 60 11.63 1.39 -12.55
CA VAL A 60 10.39 1.73 -13.24
C VAL A 60 9.27 1.88 -12.22
N LEU A 61 8.59 3.01 -12.25
CA LEU A 61 7.37 3.26 -11.49
C LEU A 61 6.16 3.08 -12.43
N VAL A 62 5.37 2.04 -12.17
CA VAL A 62 4.12 1.75 -12.88
C VAL A 62 2.97 2.41 -12.13
N LEU A 63 2.57 3.60 -12.59
CA LEU A 63 1.76 4.54 -11.83
C LEU A 63 0.32 4.64 -12.34
N ASP A 64 -0.63 4.55 -11.41
CA ASP A 64 -2.02 5.01 -11.60
C ASP A 64 -2.16 6.42 -11.01
N GLY A 65 -2.16 7.43 -11.88
CA GLY A 65 -2.18 8.85 -11.52
C GLY A 65 -0.96 9.60 -12.03
N ARG A 66 -0.56 10.67 -11.33
CA ARG A 66 0.56 11.54 -11.71
C ARG A 66 1.72 11.45 -10.72
N PRO A 67 2.98 11.51 -11.18
CA PRO A 67 4.12 11.60 -10.27
C PRO A 67 4.05 12.89 -9.46
N GLY A 68 4.59 12.87 -8.25
CA GLY A 68 4.64 14.01 -7.34
C GLY A 68 6.02 14.23 -6.73
N PRO A 69 6.15 15.17 -5.77
CA PRO A 69 7.43 15.48 -5.12
C PRO A 69 8.02 14.31 -4.32
N TRP A 70 7.21 13.28 -4.05
CA TRP A 70 7.61 12.02 -3.42
C TRP A 70 8.45 11.10 -4.33
N LEU A 71 8.56 11.39 -5.63
CA LEU A 71 9.32 10.57 -6.58
C LEU A 71 10.79 11.04 -6.64
N PRO A 72 11.76 10.23 -6.17
CA PRO A 72 13.17 10.53 -6.36
C PRO A 72 13.58 10.46 -7.85
N PRO A 73 14.70 11.12 -8.24
CA PRO A 73 15.21 11.03 -9.60
C PRO A 73 15.68 9.61 -9.95
N GLY A 74 15.81 9.33 -11.25
CA GLY A 74 16.32 8.05 -11.75
C GLY A 74 15.27 6.95 -11.93
N PHE A 75 13.98 7.30 -11.86
CA PHE A 75 12.87 6.42 -12.21
C PHE A 75 12.31 6.75 -13.59
N GLU A 76 12.07 5.70 -14.38
CA GLU A 76 11.19 5.75 -15.53
C GLU A 76 9.73 5.62 -15.05
N VAL A 77 8.86 6.54 -15.44
CA VAL A 77 7.45 6.50 -15.03
C VAL A 77 6.60 6.05 -16.22
N VAL A 78 5.86 4.96 -16.04
CA VAL A 78 4.94 4.41 -17.04
C VAL A 78 3.53 4.30 -16.46
N PRO A 79 2.47 4.52 -17.25
CA PRO A 79 1.11 4.41 -16.75
C PRO A 79 0.73 2.94 -16.47
N GLN A 80 -0.07 2.69 -15.44
CA GLN A 80 -0.78 1.42 -15.29
C GLN A 80 -1.77 1.22 -16.43
N CYS A 81 -1.86 -0.01 -16.94
CA CYS A 81 -2.93 -0.36 -17.88
C CYS A 81 -4.28 -0.44 -17.15
N ALA A 82 -5.37 -0.43 -17.93
CA ALA A 82 -6.68 -0.77 -17.40
C ALA A 82 -6.73 -2.24 -16.95
N GLY A 83 -7.74 -2.59 -16.16
CA GLY A 83 -7.98 -3.97 -15.74
C GLY A 83 -7.73 -4.25 -14.26
N GLY A 84 -7.76 -5.54 -13.91
CA GLY A 84 -7.52 -6.08 -12.58
C GLY A 84 -6.06 -5.94 -12.14
N LEU A 85 -5.77 -6.10 -10.84
CA LEU A 85 -4.39 -5.96 -10.34
C LEU A 85 -3.46 -7.02 -10.96
N ASP A 86 -3.93 -8.25 -11.13
CA ASP A 86 -3.18 -9.32 -11.81
C ASP A 86 -2.80 -8.94 -13.24
N GLU A 87 -3.72 -8.28 -13.95
CA GLU A 87 -3.50 -7.80 -15.31
C GLU A 87 -2.46 -6.69 -15.38
N ARG A 88 -2.49 -5.77 -14.42
CA ARG A 88 -1.54 -4.66 -14.30
C ARG A 88 -0.15 -5.15 -13.90
N LEU A 89 -0.06 -6.10 -12.97
CA LEU A 89 1.20 -6.76 -12.61
C LEU A 89 1.80 -7.50 -13.80
N ALA A 90 0.98 -8.28 -14.51
CA ALA A 90 1.39 -8.98 -15.72
C ALA A 90 1.89 -8.00 -16.82
N ALA A 91 1.20 -6.88 -17.01
CA ALA A 91 1.61 -5.84 -17.94
C ALA A 91 2.90 -5.11 -17.52
N ALA A 92 3.16 -4.96 -16.22
CA ALA A 92 4.42 -4.42 -15.72
C ALA A 92 5.60 -5.34 -16.06
N PHE A 93 5.44 -6.65 -15.84
CA PHE A 93 6.45 -7.64 -16.23
C PHE A 93 6.64 -7.76 -17.74
N ALA A 94 5.60 -7.57 -18.55
CA ALA A 94 5.71 -7.62 -20.00
C ALA A 94 6.59 -6.51 -20.61
N GLN A 95 6.83 -5.42 -19.87
CA GLN A 95 7.62 -4.27 -20.33
C GLN A 95 9.13 -4.40 -20.05
N VAL A 96 9.54 -5.48 -19.38
CA VAL A 96 10.93 -5.68 -18.96
C VAL A 96 11.52 -6.93 -19.61
N THR A 97 12.77 -6.80 -20.04
CA THR A 97 13.58 -7.90 -20.56
C THR A 97 14.64 -8.27 -19.52
N GLY A 98 14.79 -9.57 -19.26
CA GLY A 98 15.72 -10.07 -18.24
C GLY A 98 15.14 -10.02 -16.82
N PRO A 99 15.95 -10.31 -15.79
CA PRO A 99 15.46 -10.46 -14.43
C PRO A 99 14.78 -9.20 -13.90
N ALA A 100 13.66 -9.37 -13.18
CA ALA A 100 12.91 -8.28 -12.61
C ALA A 100 12.40 -8.60 -11.21
N LEU A 101 12.28 -7.57 -10.36
CA LEU A 101 11.66 -7.62 -9.05
C LEU A 101 10.60 -6.52 -8.99
N LEU A 102 9.34 -6.93 -8.80
CA LEU A 102 8.21 -6.04 -8.63
C LEU A 102 7.85 -5.90 -7.16
N LEU A 103 7.60 -4.67 -6.72
CA LEU A 103 7.18 -4.31 -5.37
C LEU A 103 5.83 -3.60 -5.37
N GLY A 104 5.05 -3.80 -4.31
CA GLY A 104 3.93 -2.94 -3.95
C GLY A 104 4.40 -1.60 -3.34
N MET A 105 3.47 -0.67 -3.16
CA MET A 105 3.73 0.68 -2.63
C MET A 105 3.57 0.82 -1.11
N ASP A 106 3.14 -0.23 -0.42
CA ASP A 106 2.54 -0.13 0.91
C ASP A 106 3.41 -0.74 2.04
N THR A 107 4.68 -0.99 1.75
CA THR A 107 5.65 -1.58 2.67
C THR A 107 6.85 -0.63 2.91
N PRO A 108 6.70 0.43 3.72
CA PRO A 108 7.81 1.33 4.05
C PRO A 108 8.95 0.68 4.84
N GLN A 109 8.77 -0.54 5.32
CA GLN A 109 9.82 -1.33 5.99
C GLN A 109 10.86 -1.89 5.01
N VAL A 110 10.60 -1.81 3.70
CA VAL A 110 11.53 -2.30 2.67
C VAL A 110 12.88 -1.58 2.81
N THR A 111 13.97 -2.35 2.74
CA THR A 111 15.34 -1.83 2.76
C THR A 111 16.08 -2.20 1.47
N PRO A 112 17.13 -1.46 1.07
CA PRO A 112 17.92 -1.81 -0.12
C PRO A 112 18.50 -3.23 -0.08
N ALA A 113 18.82 -3.74 1.11
CA ALA A 113 19.31 -5.10 1.29
C ALA A 113 18.28 -6.16 0.89
N LEU A 114 16.98 -5.94 1.18
CA LEU A 114 15.90 -6.85 0.77
C LEU A 114 15.70 -6.88 -0.75
N LEU A 115 16.12 -5.83 -1.44
CA LEU A 115 15.98 -5.68 -2.90
C LEU A 115 17.21 -6.15 -3.67
N THR A 116 18.30 -6.46 -2.95
CA THR A 116 19.53 -7.00 -3.55
C THR A 116 19.37 -8.50 -3.76
N VAL A 117 18.66 -8.87 -4.82
CA VAL A 117 18.36 -10.26 -5.20
C VAL A 117 19.26 -10.76 -6.33
N GLY A 118 19.49 -12.07 -6.40
CA GLY A 118 20.33 -12.70 -7.43
C GLY A 118 19.74 -14.02 -7.92
N PHE A 119 19.51 -14.12 -9.22
CA PHE A 119 18.85 -15.28 -9.85
C PHE A 119 19.82 -16.39 -10.29
N GLY A 120 20.95 -16.55 -9.58
CA GLY A 120 21.98 -17.54 -9.93
C GLY A 120 21.60 -18.98 -9.57
N ASP A 121 20.72 -19.15 -8.58
CA ASP A 121 20.36 -20.45 -8.01
C ASP A 121 18.84 -20.66 -7.86
N CYS A 122 18.05 -19.69 -8.32
CA CYS A 122 16.60 -19.72 -8.28
C CYS A 122 16.01 -18.92 -9.45
N GLU A 123 14.78 -19.25 -9.81
CA GLU A 123 14.08 -18.60 -10.93
C GLU A 123 13.06 -17.56 -10.45
N ALA A 124 12.68 -17.61 -9.17
CA ALA A 124 11.70 -16.70 -8.61
C ALA A 124 12.01 -16.31 -7.16
N TYR A 125 11.61 -15.09 -6.80
CA TYR A 125 11.54 -14.61 -5.43
C TYR A 125 10.10 -14.28 -5.07
N LEU A 126 9.69 -14.57 -3.84
CA LEU A 126 8.37 -14.19 -3.34
C LEU A 126 8.47 -13.63 -1.91
N GLY A 127 8.04 -12.40 -1.72
CA GLY A 127 7.87 -11.78 -0.41
C GLY A 127 6.39 -11.77 -0.03
N LEU A 128 6.00 -12.62 0.91
CA LEU A 128 4.61 -12.70 1.38
C LEU A 128 4.28 -11.49 2.27
N ALA A 129 3.06 -10.97 2.11
CA ALA A 129 2.50 -10.00 3.03
C ALA A 129 1.76 -10.72 4.16
N GLU A 130 1.75 -10.13 5.36
CA GLU A 130 1.09 -10.73 6.54
C GLU A 130 -0.43 -10.85 6.40
N ASP A 131 -1.05 -10.09 5.49
CA ASP A 131 -2.49 -10.13 5.20
C ASP A 131 -2.89 -11.26 4.25
N GLY A 132 -1.93 -12.07 3.80
CA GLY A 132 -2.11 -13.17 2.85
C GLY A 132 -1.85 -12.80 1.39
N GLY A 133 -1.48 -11.55 1.10
CA GLY A 133 -0.96 -11.09 -0.18
C GLY A 133 0.53 -11.37 -0.38
N PHE A 134 1.15 -10.59 -1.27
CA PHE A 134 2.60 -10.52 -1.42
C PHE A 134 3.04 -9.08 -1.68
N TRP A 135 4.11 -8.65 -1.03
CA TRP A 135 4.68 -7.32 -1.20
C TRP A 135 5.71 -7.29 -2.33
N ALA A 136 6.30 -8.44 -2.67
CA ALA A 136 7.25 -8.56 -3.77
C ALA A 136 7.15 -9.88 -4.55
N LEU A 137 7.38 -9.78 -5.86
CA LEU A 137 7.54 -10.91 -6.77
C LEU A 137 8.75 -10.65 -7.66
N GLY A 138 9.71 -11.57 -7.67
CA GLY A 138 10.86 -11.54 -8.57
C GLY A 138 10.85 -12.70 -9.53
N LEU A 139 11.24 -12.47 -10.79
CA LEU A 139 11.32 -13.47 -11.85
C LEU A 139 12.63 -13.31 -12.62
N ALA A 140 13.38 -14.39 -12.78
CA ALA A 140 14.61 -14.42 -13.59
C ALA A 140 14.30 -14.18 -15.08
N ALA A 141 13.19 -14.76 -15.53
CA ALA A 141 12.60 -14.58 -16.84
C ALA A 141 11.13 -14.19 -16.65
N PRO A 142 10.80 -12.89 -16.74
CA PRO A 142 9.42 -12.40 -16.66
C PRO A 142 8.49 -13.12 -17.63
N ASP A 143 7.47 -13.79 -17.10
CA ASP A 143 6.37 -14.36 -17.87
C ASP A 143 5.04 -13.83 -17.31
N PRO A 144 4.34 -12.96 -18.05
CA PRO A 144 3.03 -12.42 -17.65
C PRO A 144 1.98 -13.50 -17.32
N ALA A 145 2.08 -14.71 -17.89
CA ALA A 145 1.15 -15.80 -17.63
C ALA A 145 1.21 -16.31 -16.18
N LEU A 146 2.35 -16.09 -15.48
CA LEU A 146 2.52 -16.47 -14.08
C LEU A 146 1.69 -15.61 -13.10
N LEU A 147 1.05 -14.54 -13.58
CA LEU A 147 0.25 -13.62 -12.76
C LEU A 147 -1.24 -13.63 -13.15
N ARG A 148 -1.54 -13.75 -14.44
CA ARG A 148 -2.92 -13.63 -14.97
C ARG A 148 -3.87 -14.64 -14.34
N GLY A 149 -4.94 -14.16 -13.71
CA GLY A 149 -5.94 -14.99 -13.05
C GLY A 149 -5.50 -15.55 -11.69
N VAL A 150 -4.46 -15.01 -11.04
CA VAL A 150 -4.32 -15.19 -9.59
C VAL A 150 -5.38 -14.31 -8.91
N PRO A 151 -6.18 -14.83 -7.96
CA PRO A 151 -7.10 -14.01 -7.20
C PRO A 151 -6.35 -12.91 -6.44
N MET A 152 -6.72 -11.65 -6.69
CA MET A 152 -6.09 -10.49 -6.05
C MET A 152 -6.92 -9.99 -4.87
N SER A 153 -6.26 -9.35 -3.89
CA SER A 153 -6.90 -8.74 -2.72
C SER A 153 -7.65 -9.74 -1.83
N THR A 154 -7.10 -10.95 -1.67
CA THR A 154 -7.61 -11.99 -0.77
C THR A 154 -6.50 -12.48 0.16
N ASP A 155 -6.87 -13.06 1.29
CA ASP A 155 -5.96 -13.71 2.25
C ASP A 155 -5.26 -14.97 1.70
N ARG A 156 -5.63 -15.40 0.49
CA ARG A 156 -5.03 -16.54 -0.23
C ARG A 156 -4.13 -16.12 -1.38
N THR A 157 -4.06 -14.83 -1.73
CA THR A 157 -3.39 -14.34 -2.95
C THR A 157 -1.93 -14.79 -3.02
N GLY A 158 -1.16 -14.59 -1.95
CA GLY A 158 0.25 -15.00 -1.87
C GLY A 158 0.43 -16.52 -1.91
N ALA A 159 -0.44 -17.28 -1.26
CA ALA A 159 -0.40 -18.75 -1.31
C ALA A 159 -0.68 -19.29 -2.72
N VAL A 160 -1.67 -18.72 -3.42
CA VAL A 160 -2.01 -19.10 -4.80
C VAL A 160 -0.89 -18.70 -5.77
N GLN A 161 -0.30 -17.51 -5.60
CA GLN A 161 0.85 -17.09 -6.40
C GLN A 161 2.05 -18.03 -6.20
N HIS A 162 2.35 -18.39 -4.95
CA HIS A 162 3.43 -19.34 -4.64
C HIS A 162 3.21 -20.69 -5.33
N GLU A 163 2.02 -21.26 -5.18
CA GLU A 163 1.67 -22.54 -5.78
C GLU A 163 1.76 -22.50 -7.31
N ARG A 164 1.40 -21.37 -7.92
CA ARG A 164 1.54 -21.15 -9.37
C ARG A 164 3.00 -21.18 -9.82
N LEU A 165 3.90 -20.52 -9.10
CA LEU A 165 5.34 -20.55 -9.39
C LEU A 165 5.90 -21.98 -9.29
N LEU A 166 5.49 -22.73 -8.26
CA LEU A 166 5.91 -24.13 -8.08
C LEU A 166 5.38 -25.03 -9.21
N ARG A 167 4.12 -24.86 -9.62
CA ARG A 167 3.54 -25.61 -10.75
C ARG A 167 4.22 -25.31 -12.09
N ALA A 168 4.78 -24.12 -12.24
CA ALA A 168 5.60 -23.75 -13.40
C ALA A 168 7.04 -24.34 -13.33
N GLY A 169 7.36 -25.10 -12.29
CA GLY A 169 8.66 -25.75 -12.12
C GLY A 169 9.78 -24.82 -11.63
N LEU A 170 9.43 -23.64 -11.11
CA LEU A 170 10.41 -22.65 -10.66
C LEU A 170 10.92 -22.96 -9.26
N ARG A 171 12.23 -22.79 -9.03
CA ARG A 171 12.78 -22.73 -7.67
C ARG A 171 12.50 -21.36 -7.09
N VAL A 172 11.70 -21.33 -6.02
CA VAL A 172 11.26 -20.10 -5.37
C VAL A 172 12.09 -19.84 -4.12
N ARG A 173 12.74 -18.68 -4.03
CA ARG A 173 13.32 -18.17 -2.79
C ARG A 173 12.32 -17.24 -2.10
N MET A 174 12.09 -17.48 -0.82
CA MET A 174 11.22 -16.62 -0.01
C MET A 174 12.01 -15.41 0.50
N LEU A 175 11.45 -14.21 0.33
CA LEU A 175 11.91 -13.01 1.03
C LEU A 175 11.24 -12.96 2.42
N PRO A 176 11.84 -12.25 3.40
CA PRO A 176 11.19 -12.01 4.68
C PRO A 176 9.77 -11.44 4.51
N PRO A 177 8.79 -11.91 5.30
CA PRO A 177 7.46 -11.35 5.26
C PRO A 177 7.47 -9.90 5.76
N LEU A 178 6.64 -9.06 5.15
CA LEU A 178 6.40 -7.68 5.59
C LEU A 178 4.91 -7.44 5.81
N ARG A 179 4.58 -6.39 6.56
CA ARG A 179 3.20 -5.96 6.79
C ARG A 179 2.86 -4.78 5.89
N ASP A 180 1.81 -4.94 5.09
CA ASP A 180 1.26 -3.85 4.29
C ASP A 180 0.48 -2.87 5.18
N VAL A 181 0.64 -1.57 4.95
CA VAL A 181 -0.09 -0.54 5.71
C VAL A 181 -1.49 -0.38 5.14
N ASP A 182 -2.48 -1.09 5.66
CA ASP A 182 -3.86 -0.98 5.16
C ASP A 182 -4.87 -0.43 6.17
N THR A 183 -4.68 -0.77 7.43
CA THR A 183 -5.53 -0.33 8.55
C THR A 183 -4.74 0.52 9.54
N ALA A 184 -5.42 1.16 10.47
CA ALA A 184 -4.77 1.94 11.52
C ALA A 184 -3.88 1.08 12.42
N ALA A 185 -4.26 -0.19 12.63
CA ALA A 185 -3.44 -1.14 13.37
C ALA A 185 -2.15 -1.46 12.61
N ASP A 186 -2.23 -1.60 11.28
CA ASP A 186 -1.04 -1.79 10.44
C ASP A 186 -0.15 -0.55 10.48
N ALA A 187 -0.72 0.64 10.32
CA ALA A 187 0.04 1.89 10.38
C ALA A 187 0.81 2.03 11.68
N ARG A 188 0.20 1.66 12.82
CA ARG A 188 0.88 1.62 14.11
C ARG A 188 2.03 0.61 14.13
N ALA A 189 1.73 -0.65 13.79
CA ALA A 189 2.70 -1.73 13.85
C ALA A 189 3.90 -1.47 12.94
N VAL A 190 3.65 -0.92 11.75
CA VAL A 190 4.69 -0.57 10.78
C VAL A 190 5.53 0.62 11.23
N ALA A 191 4.92 1.64 11.84
CA ALA A 191 5.66 2.75 12.43
C ALA A 191 6.59 2.31 13.58
N GLU A 192 6.13 1.35 14.40
CA GLU A 192 6.94 0.73 15.47
C GLU A 192 8.08 -0.14 14.90
N ALA A 193 7.83 -0.87 13.80
CA ALA A 193 8.82 -1.74 13.16
C ALA A 193 9.89 -0.99 12.36
N ALA A 194 9.57 0.18 11.82
CA ALA A 194 10.48 1.01 11.02
C ALA A 194 10.60 2.44 11.58
N PRO A 195 11.10 2.64 12.82
CA PRO A 195 11.02 3.93 13.52
C PRO A 195 11.84 5.06 12.88
N GLY A 196 12.84 4.72 12.05
CA GLY A 196 13.65 5.69 11.30
C GLY A 196 13.05 6.14 9.96
N SER A 197 11.90 5.58 9.55
CA SER A 197 11.25 5.86 8.27
C SER A 197 10.50 7.19 8.26
N ARG A 198 10.29 7.76 7.07
CA ARG A 198 9.39 8.93 6.92
C ARG A 198 7.97 8.58 7.31
N PHE A 199 7.54 7.36 7.01
CA PHE A 199 6.26 6.82 7.41
C PHE A 199 6.07 6.86 8.92
N ALA A 200 7.03 6.37 9.71
CA ALA A 200 6.95 6.40 11.16
C ALA A 200 6.90 7.83 11.70
N ALA A 201 7.70 8.75 11.15
CA ALA A 201 7.68 10.16 11.51
C ALA A 201 6.32 10.82 11.20
N ALA A 202 5.72 10.51 10.04
CA ALA A 202 4.39 10.98 9.65
C ALA A 202 3.30 10.40 10.55
N TYR A 203 3.31 9.09 10.80
CA TYR A 203 2.39 8.41 11.69
C TYR A 203 2.43 9.03 13.09
N ASN A 204 3.60 9.17 13.71
CA ASN A 204 3.74 9.71 15.05
C ASN A 204 3.20 11.14 15.17
N ARG A 205 3.43 11.99 14.16
CA ARG A 205 2.88 13.36 14.11
C ARG A 205 1.36 13.38 14.01
N LEU A 206 0.79 12.48 13.21
CA LEU A 206 -0.65 12.45 12.94
C LEU A 206 -1.45 11.73 14.03
N ALA A 207 -0.84 10.74 14.68
CA ALA A 207 -1.45 9.97 15.76
C ALA A 207 -1.47 10.74 17.10
N THR A 208 -0.59 11.73 17.28
CA THR A 208 -0.46 12.56 18.50
C THR A 208 -1.02 13.98 18.36
N GLY A 209 -1.56 14.34 17.20
CA GLY A 209 -2.17 15.66 16.97
C GLY A 209 -3.46 15.87 17.80
N PRO A 210 -3.84 17.14 18.08
CA PRO A 210 -5.00 17.45 18.92
C PRO A 210 -6.28 16.84 18.34
N GLU A 211 -7.16 16.41 19.25
CA GLU A 211 -8.33 15.58 19.01
C GLU A 211 -9.22 16.00 17.83
N ARG A 212 -9.75 14.96 17.18
CA ARG A 212 -10.79 15.01 16.15
C ARG A 212 -12.04 15.74 16.66
N PRO A 213 -12.82 16.40 15.79
CA PRO A 213 -14.19 16.73 16.13
C PRO A 213 -14.92 15.43 16.49
N GLY A 214 -15.39 15.33 17.73
CA GLY A 214 -16.21 14.22 18.20
C GLY A 214 -17.50 14.07 17.38
N PRO A 215 -18.20 12.93 17.50
CA PRO A 215 -19.49 12.78 16.84
C PRO A 215 -20.40 13.92 17.29
N VAL A 216 -20.93 14.68 16.32
CA VAL A 216 -21.97 15.68 16.56
C VAL A 216 -23.12 14.93 17.21
N ALA A 217 -23.33 15.16 18.50
CA ALA A 217 -24.53 14.73 19.17
C ALA A 217 -25.70 15.41 18.45
N THR A 218 -26.48 14.63 17.70
CA THR A 218 -27.80 15.04 17.26
C THR A 218 -28.60 15.29 18.53
N GLY A 219 -28.76 16.57 18.88
CA GLY A 219 -29.59 17.01 19.99
C GLY A 219 -31.01 16.57 19.72
N ASP A 220 -31.41 15.48 20.38
CA ASP A 220 -32.78 15.00 20.40
C ASP A 220 -33.61 15.93 21.29
N GLY A 221 -34.83 16.20 20.82
CA GLY A 221 -35.68 17.28 21.32
C GLY A 221 -36.07 17.11 22.79
N ARG A 222 -35.93 18.18 23.56
CA ARG A 222 -36.78 18.42 24.74
C ARG A 222 -37.40 19.80 24.65
N SER A 223 -38.67 19.80 24.26
CA SER A 223 -39.60 20.90 24.46
C SER A 223 -40.00 20.94 25.93
N GLU A 224 -39.51 21.92 26.69
CA GLU A 224 -40.04 22.27 28.00
C GLU A 224 -41.17 23.31 27.88
N ARG A 225 -42.27 23.05 28.58
CA ARG A 225 -43.42 23.94 28.79
C ARG A 225 -43.16 24.88 29.98
N ALA A 226 -43.56 26.14 29.85
CA ALA A 226 -44.13 27.00 30.90
C ALA A 226 -44.84 28.19 30.19
N ALA A 227 -46.16 28.39 30.22
CA ALA A 227 -47.11 28.71 31.29
C ALA A 227 -47.06 30.17 31.81
N ALA A 228 -47.99 31.03 31.33
CA ALA A 228 -48.69 32.14 32.02
C ALA A 228 -49.41 33.02 30.96
N GLY A 229 -50.65 33.49 31.07
CA GLY A 229 -51.61 33.43 32.17
C GLY A 229 -52.97 34.06 31.81
N ALA A 230 -53.91 33.90 32.75
CA ALA A 230 -55.05 34.74 33.11
C ALA A 230 -56.21 35.00 32.11
N ARG A 231 -57.39 34.43 32.44
CA ARG A 231 -58.68 35.14 32.40
C ARG A 231 -59.55 34.73 33.59
N PRO A 232 -60.19 35.69 34.31
CA PRO A 232 -61.09 35.37 35.41
C PRO A 232 -62.55 35.21 34.96
N VAL A 233 -63.27 34.62 35.90
CA VAL A 233 -64.64 34.12 35.94
C VAL A 233 -65.71 35.23 36.00
N ARG A 234 -66.91 34.94 35.44
CA ARG A 234 -68.29 35.20 35.93
C ARG A 234 -69.24 34.88 34.75
N GLY A 235 -70.36 34.18 34.85
CA GLY A 235 -71.18 33.70 35.96
C GLY A 235 -72.66 33.85 35.55
N GLU A 236 -73.41 32.73 35.60
CA GLU A 236 -74.89 32.59 35.64
C GLU A 236 -75.69 33.03 34.37
N ALA A 237 -76.87 32.51 34.05
CA ALA A 237 -77.88 31.83 34.86
C ALA A 237 -78.75 30.86 34.02
N ARG A 238 -79.31 29.87 34.73
CA ARG A 238 -80.58 29.13 34.58
C ARG A 238 -81.29 29.08 33.22
#